data_AF-A0A6M1NLX3-F1
#
_entry.id   AF-A0A6M1NLX3-F1
#
_cell.length_a   1.000
_cell.length_b   1.000
_cell.length_c   1.000
_cell.angle_alpha   90.00
_cell.angle_beta   90.00
_cell.angle_gamma   90.00
#
_symmetry.space_group_name_H-M   'P 1'
#
loop_
_entity.id
_entity.type
_entity.pdbx_description
1 polymer ?
#
loop_
_entity_poly.entity_id
_entity_poly.type
_entity_poly.pdbx_seq_one_letter_code
_entity_poly.pdbx_strand_id
1 'polypeptide(L)'
;MKNKGLFSMFVAALLVLGSCASRRTTLQHPDYGKNKTGQVRTPTRGGTSTSGLSYIEQYKDIAIAEMNEYGIPASIKLAQALLESGNGNSYLAREANNHFGIKCGGVWQGKSVTRPDDHVRDCFRVYNNPQQSFRDHSQFLLRKRYQKLFTLDKNDYKGWAKGLKEAGYATNPRYPELLIDLIERYQLYRYDRPEISYVNKENREEKVEDIIHEREVKEPETARNTEVIKNAVAMVIYEVKVNDTLYSISQRHGVSTDQIKQLNGLASDDLSVGQLLVISK
;
A
#
# COMPACT_ATOMS: atom_id res chain seq x y z
N MET A 1 -25.82 -77.17 2.96
CA MET A 1 -24.79 -77.96 2.24
C MET A 1 -24.40 -77.22 0.96
N LYS A 2 -23.09 -77.09 0.70
CA LYS A 2 -22.41 -76.80 -0.59
C LYS A 2 -22.49 -75.39 -1.23
N ASN A 3 -21.61 -74.51 -0.77
CA ASN A 3 -20.42 -73.94 -1.46
C ASN A 3 -20.39 -73.70 -3.00
N LYS A 4 -19.89 -72.49 -3.36
CA LYS A 4 -18.98 -72.07 -4.46
C LYS A 4 -19.55 -71.19 -5.59
N GLY A 5 -18.91 -70.04 -5.80
CA GLY A 5 -19.04 -69.22 -7.02
C GLY A 5 -18.50 -67.80 -6.90
N LEU A 6 -17.18 -67.65 -6.76
CA LEU A 6 -16.44 -66.39 -6.79
C LEU A 6 -16.34 -65.86 -8.24
N PHE A 7 -16.77 -64.62 -8.50
CA PHE A 7 -16.33 -63.87 -9.68
C PHE A 7 -16.17 -62.39 -9.30
N SER A 8 -14.93 -61.99 -9.03
CA SER A 8 -14.53 -60.60 -8.79
C SER A 8 -14.30 -59.93 -10.15
N MET A 9 -15.13 -58.95 -10.49
CA MET A 9 -14.92 -58.09 -11.65
C MET A 9 -14.27 -56.79 -11.16
N PHE A 10 -12.96 -56.68 -11.32
CA PHE A 10 -12.21 -55.45 -11.10
C PHE A 10 -12.60 -54.43 -12.18
N VAL A 11 -13.41 -53.44 -11.83
CA VAL A 11 -13.59 -52.23 -12.63
C VAL A 11 -12.61 -51.18 -12.11
N ALA A 12 -11.49 -51.02 -12.81
CA ALA A 12 -10.55 -49.94 -12.54
C ALA A 12 -11.17 -48.61 -13.00
N ALA A 13 -11.74 -47.87 -12.06
CA ALA A 13 -12.16 -46.48 -12.27
C ALA A 13 -10.90 -45.59 -12.35
N LEU A 14 -10.50 -45.26 -13.58
CA LEU A 14 -9.51 -44.22 -13.88
C LEU A 14 -10.09 -42.86 -13.45
N LEU A 15 -9.81 -42.47 -12.20
CA LEU A 15 -9.98 -41.10 -11.72
C LEU A 15 -8.98 -40.20 -12.46
N VAL A 16 -9.44 -39.53 -13.52
CA VAL A 16 -8.72 -38.42 -14.14
C VAL A 16 -8.76 -37.26 -13.13
N LEU A 17 -7.72 -37.17 -12.31
CA LEU A 17 -7.44 -35.98 -11.51
C LEU A 17 -7.05 -34.85 -12.48
N GLY A 18 -8.05 -34.08 -12.90
CA GLY A 18 -7.85 -32.79 -13.55
C GLY A 18 -7.17 -31.86 -12.55
N SER A 19 -5.84 -31.77 -12.63
CA SER A 19 -5.05 -30.79 -11.89
C SER A 19 -5.39 -29.40 -12.45
N CYS A 20 -6.33 -28.71 -11.81
CA CYS A 20 -6.51 -27.27 -11.97
C CYS A 20 -5.29 -26.58 -11.33
N ALA A 21 -4.18 -26.58 -12.06
CA ALA A 21 -3.07 -25.69 -11.76
C ALA A 21 -3.55 -24.26 -11.96
N SER A 22 -3.91 -23.59 -10.86
CA SER A 22 -4.14 -22.15 -10.85
C SER A 22 -2.89 -21.47 -11.39
N ARG A 23 -2.95 -20.95 -12.63
CA ARG A 23 -1.84 -20.25 -13.24
C ARG A 23 -1.60 -18.95 -12.48
N ARG A 24 -0.57 -18.95 -11.62
CA ARG A 24 0.01 -17.70 -11.09
C ARG A 24 0.39 -16.83 -12.27
N THR A 25 -0.40 -15.79 -12.51
CA THR A 25 -0.18 -14.85 -13.61
C THR A 25 0.72 -13.75 -13.08
N THR A 26 2.01 -13.84 -13.40
CA THR A 26 2.97 -12.77 -13.16
C THR A 26 2.85 -11.73 -14.27
N LEU A 27 2.73 -10.44 -13.91
CA LEU A 27 2.93 -9.38 -14.89
C LEU A 27 4.42 -9.38 -15.27
N GLN A 28 4.71 -9.62 -16.55
CA GLN A 28 6.08 -9.56 -17.07
C GLN A 28 6.55 -8.10 -17.16
N HIS A 29 7.74 -7.84 -16.64
CA HIS A 29 8.45 -6.56 -16.78
C HIS A 29 9.12 -6.52 -18.17
N PRO A 30 9.14 -5.38 -18.90
CA PRO A 30 10.01 -5.24 -20.07
C PRO A 30 11.50 -5.34 -19.65
N ASP A 31 12.17 -6.40 -20.07
CA ASP A 31 13.46 -6.91 -19.54
C ASP A 31 14.48 -5.89 -18.99
N TYR A 32 14.95 -6.17 -17.78
CA TYR A 32 16.14 -5.55 -17.19
C TYR A 32 17.39 -6.35 -17.63
N GLY A 33 18.06 -5.89 -18.70
CA GLY A 33 19.49 -6.14 -18.92
C GLY A 33 19.90 -6.70 -20.31
N LYS A 34 20.42 -5.82 -21.18
CA LYS A 34 21.76 -5.90 -21.81
C LYS A 34 21.94 -4.77 -22.84
N ASN A 35 23.10 -4.11 -22.77
CA ASN A 35 23.59 -3.13 -23.74
C ASN A 35 23.40 -3.61 -25.19
N LYS A 36 22.58 -2.90 -25.95
CA LYS A 36 22.74 -2.73 -27.40
C LYS A 36 22.52 -1.27 -27.76
N THR A 37 23.58 -0.66 -28.25
CA THR A 37 23.56 0.64 -28.93
C THR A 37 22.66 0.55 -30.15
N GLY A 38 21.43 1.01 -30.00
CA GLY A 38 20.49 1.27 -31.08
C GLY A 38 19.56 2.35 -30.60
N GLN A 39 19.48 3.48 -31.32
CA GLN A 39 18.51 4.53 -31.06
C GLN A 39 17.10 3.96 -31.25
N VAL A 40 16.53 3.40 -30.17
CA VAL A 40 15.11 3.09 -30.10
C VAL A 40 14.42 4.41 -29.79
N ARG A 41 13.73 4.98 -30.77
CA ARG A 41 12.74 6.02 -30.54
C ARG A 41 11.60 5.41 -29.73
N THR A 42 11.71 5.48 -28.41
CA THR A 42 10.58 5.22 -27.51
C THR A 42 9.50 6.25 -27.82
N PRO A 43 8.23 5.84 -28.04
CA PRO A 43 7.15 6.79 -28.11
C PRO A 43 7.00 7.40 -26.71
N THR A 44 7.38 8.66 -26.58
CA THR A 44 7.10 9.49 -25.41
C THR A 44 5.58 9.64 -25.30
N ARG A 45 4.91 8.68 -24.65
CA ARG A 45 3.64 8.96 -24.01
C ARG A 45 3.95 9.97 -22.90
N GLY A 46 3.85 11.25 -23.24
CA GLY A 46 3.84 12.35 -22.28
C GLY A 46 2.59 12.24 -21.42
N GLY A 47 2.59 11.29 -20.48
CA GLY A 47 1.59 11.23 -19.43
C GLY A 47 1.88 12.36 -18.45
N THR A 48 0.97 13.32 -18.34
CA THR A 48 0.99 14.30 -17.26
C THR A 48 1.02 13.55 -15.93
N SER A 49 2.05 13.79 -15.12
CA SER A 49 2.15 13.22 -13.79
C SER A 49 0.98 13.68 -12.92
N THR A 50 0.40 12.76 -12.14
CA THR A 50 -0.73 13.04 -11.25
C THR A 50 -0.27 13.88 -10.06
N SER A 51 -0.90 15.03 -9.82
CA SER A 51 -0.63 15.84 -8.63
C SER A 51 -1.23 15.21 -7.37
N GLY A 52 -0.74 15.57 -6.19
CA GLY A 52 -1.34 15.13 -4.92
C GLY A 52 -2.83 15.44 -4.82
N LEU A 53 -3.24 16.65 -5.23
CA LEU A 53 -4.65 17.07 -5.25
C LEU A 53 -5.50 16.22 -6.21
N SER A 54 -4.99 15.94 -7.42
CA SER A 54 -5.70 15.09 -8.39
C SER A 54 -5.85 13.65 -7.87
N TYR A 55 -4.82 13.13 -7.20
CA TYR A 55 -4.86 11.81 -6.58
C TYR A 55 -5.89 11.76 -5.45
N ILE A 56 -5.90 12.77 -4.58
CA ILE A 56 -6.89 12.88 -3.49
C ILE A 56 -8.30 12.91 -4.05
N GLU A 57 -8.57 13.75 -5.05
CA GLU A 57 -9.90 13.86 -5.64
C GLU A 57 -10.38 12.51 -6.22
N GLN A 58 -9.47 11.79 -6.87
CA GLN A 58 -9.77 10.50 -7.47
C GLN A 58 -10.08 9.39 -6.43
N TYR A 59 -9.45 9.42 -5.26
CA TYR A 59 -9.46 8.28 -4.33
C TYR A 59 -10.07 8.57 -2.95
N LYS A 60 -10.47 9.81 -2.64
CA LYS A 60 -11.06 10.18 -1.33
C LYS A 60 -12.28 9.34 -0.97
N ASP A 61 -13.15 9.05 -1.93
CA ASP A 61 -14.40 8.31 -1.67
C ASP A 61 -14.12 6.84 -1.32
N ILE A 62 -13.08 6.25 -1.91
CA ILE A 62 -12.62 4.91 -1.53
C ILE A 62 -12.10 4.94 -0.09
N ALA A 63 -11.27 5.92 0.26
CA ALA A 63 -10.74 6.03 1.61
C ALA A 63 -11.84 6.25 2.67
N ILE A 64 -12.86 7.06 2.36
CA ILE A 64 -14.03 7.26 3.23
C ILE A 64 -14.82 5.97 3.38
N ALA A 65 -15.06 5.23 2.29
CA ALA A 65 -15.75 3.95 2.34
C ALA A 65 -14.98 2.93 3.21
N GLU A 66 -13.66 2.85 3.06
CA GLU A 66 -12.81 1.98 3.87
C GLU A 66 -12.77 2.40 5.35
N MET A 67 -12.78 3.70 5.65
CA MET A 67 -12.88 4.21 7.01
C MET A 67 -14.20 3.79 7.67
N ASN A 68 -15.32 3.90 6.95
CA ASN A 68 -16.62 3.52 7.48
C ASN A 68 -16.74 2.01 7.68
N GLU A 69 -16.11 1.20 6.82
CA GLU A 69 -16.17 -0.26 6.91
C GLU A 69 -15.25 -0.82 7.99
N TYR A 70 -14.04 -0.26 8.14
CA TYR A 70 -12.96 -0.83 8.95
C TYR A 70 -12.45 0.05 10.10
N GLY A 71 -12.81 1.33 10.16
CA GLY A 71 -12.42 2.21 11.26
C GLY A 71 -11.03 2.85 11.15
N ILE A 72 -10.34 2.70 10.02
CA ILE A 72 -9.07 3.39 9.76
C ILE A 72 -9.39 4.80 9.25
N PRO A 73 -8.85 5.89 9.83
CA PRO A 73 -9.12 7.25 9.36
C PRO A 73 -8.88 7.38 7.85
N ALA A 74 -9.81 8.03 7.14
CA ALA A 74 -9.69 8.27 5.71
C ALA A 74 -8.45 9.10 5.39
N SER A 75 -8.11 10.04 6.28
CA SER A 75 -6.89 10.86 6.21
C SER A 75 -5.62 10.04 6.26
N ILE A 76 -5.52 9.07 7.18
CA ILE A 76 -4.39 8.14 7.30
C ILE A 76 -4.25 7.32 6.02
N LYS A 77 -5.36 6.74 5.56
CA LYS A 77 -5.35 5.90 4.35
C LYS A 77 -4.91 6.70 3.12
N LEU A 78 -5.42 7.93 2.94
CA LEU A 78 -5.01 8.80 1.83
C LEU A 78 -3.55 9.25 1.95
N ALA A 79 -3.11 9.64 3.14
CA ALA A 79 -1.72 10.07 3.35
C ALA A 79 -0.74 8.94 3.06
N GLN A 80 -1.00 7.72 3.55
CA GLN A 80 -0.20 6.55 3.23
C GLN A 80 -0.24 6.25 1.72
N ALA A 81 -1.41 6.28 1.10
CA ALA A 81 -1.53 6.01 -0.33
C ALA A 81 -0.78 7.06 -1.18
N LEU A 82 -0.88 8.35 -0.87
CA LEU A 82 -0.13 9.43 -1.52
C LEU A 82 1.37 9.19 -1.42
N LEU A 83 1.82 8.91 -0.19
CA LEU A 83 3.22 8.72 0.16
C LEU A 83 3.82 7.48 -0.55
N GLU A 84 3.15 6.33 -0.44
CA GLU A 84 3.66 5.04 -0.95
C GLU A 84 3.57 4.93 -2.48
N SER A 85 2.65 5.65 -3.11
CA SER A 85 2.46 5.63 -4.57
C SER A 85 3.12 6.80 -5.29
N GLY A 86 3.69 7.77 -4.56
CA GLY A 86 4.14 9.03 -5.14
C GLY A 86 3.00 9.74 -5.88
N ASN A 87 1.85 9.88 -5.22
CA ASN A 87 0.58 10.40 -5.78
C ASN A 87 0.08 9.61 -7.00
N GLY A 88 0.27 8.29 -7.01
CA GLY A 88 -0.16 7.39 -8.08
C GLY A 88 0.81 7.29 -9.25
N ASN A 89 1.96 7.96 -9.19
CA ASN A 89 2.92 7.98 -10.30
C ASN A 89 3.92 6.82 -10.28
N SER A 90 4.02 6.09 -9.16
CA SER A 90 4.90 4.93 -9.05
C SER A 90 4.51 3.85 -10.06
N TYR A 91 5.48 3.03 -10.46
CA TYR A 91 5.22 1.88 -11.31
C TYR A 91 4.13 0.98 -10.69
N LEU A 92 4.24 0.69 -9.39
CA LEU A 92 3.32 -0.20 -8.68
C LEU A 92 1.89 0.34 -8.72
N ALA A 93 1.69 1.65 -8.55
CA ALA A 93 0.37 2.24 -8.66
C ALA A 93 -0.18 2.18 -10.09
N ARG A 94 0.61 2.58 -11.10
CA ARG A 94 0.14 2.68 -12.50
C ARG A 94 -0.12 1.33 -13.15
N GLU A 95 0.74 0.36 -12.94
CA GLU A 95 0.76 -0.89 -13.71
C GLU A 95 0.27 -2.09 -12.90
N ALA A 96 0.37 -2.03 -11.57
CA ALA A 96 -0.08 -3.10 -10.67
C ALA A 96 -1.30 -2.71 -9.83
N ASN A 97 -1.81 -1.48 -9.96
CA ASN A 97 -2.85 -0.90 -9.08
C ASN A 97 -2.51 -1.04 -7.59
N ASN A 98 -1.22 -1.08 -7.23
CA ASN A 98 -0.75 -1.29 -5.87
C ASN A 98 -0.27 0.04 -5.29
N HIS A 99 -1.19 0.75 -4.63
CA HIS A 99 -0.98 2.10 -4.12
C HIS A 99 -0.24 2.16 -2.78
N PHE A 100 -0.07 1.01 -2.10
CA PHE A 100 0.52 0.92 -0.77
C PHE A 100 1.83 0.11 -0.76
N GLY A 101 2.30 -0.33 -1.94
CA GLY A 101 3.50 -1.14 -2.06
C GLY A 101 3.43 -2.50 -1.34
N ILE A 102 2.24 -3.10 -1.22
CA ILE A 102 2.05 -4.33 -0.45
C ILE A 102 2.78 -5.49 -1.15
N LYS A 103 3.70 -6.11 -0.43
CA LYS A 103 4.45 -7.30 -0.88
C LYS A 103 3.57 -8.55 -0.86
N CYS A 104 3.91 -9.55 -1.66
CA CYS A 104 3.16 -10.81 -1.72
C CYS A 104 3.07 -11.50 -0.34
N GLY A 105 4.16 -11.49 0.43
CA GLY A 105 4.25 -12.27 1.68
C GLY A 105 4.06 -13.77 1.42
N GLY A 106 3.74 -14.54 2.46
CA GLY A 106 3.59 -16.00 2.37
C GLY A 106 2.24 -16.51 1.89
N VAL A 107 1.18 -15.69 1.99
CA VAL A 107 -0.22 -16.14 1.79
C VAL A 107 -0.87 -15.65 0.50
N TRP A 108 -0.26 -14.69 -0.21
CA TRP A 108 -0.86 -14.13 -1.42
C TRP A 108 -0.89 -15.13 -2.57
N GLN A 109 -2.10 -15.41 -3.08
CA GLN A 109 -2.33 -16.29 -4.24
C GLN A 109 -2.75 -15.53 -5.51
N GLY A 110 -2.89 -14.20 -5.43
CA GLY A 110 -3.30 -13.37 -6.57
C GLY A 110 -2.16 -13.13 -7.57
N LYS A 111 -2.44 -12.27 -8.56
CA LYS A 111 -1.44 -11.80 -9.52
C LYS A 111 -0.29 -11.10 -8.78
N SER A 112 0.92 -11.22 -9.31
CA SER A 112 2.09 -10.57 -8.72
C SER A 112 3.02 -9.99 -9.78
N VAL A 113 3.89 -9.10 -9.33
CA VAL A 113 4.96 -8.54 -10.15
C VAL A 113 6.25 -8.55 -9.34
N THR A 114 7.33 -9.01 -9.97
CA THR A 114 8.66 -9.07 -9.34
C THR A 114 9.46 -7.84 -9.75
N ARG A 115 9.98 -7.09 -8.78
CA ARG A 115 10.88 -5.94 -9.03
C ARG A 115 11.91 -5.77 -7.94
N PRO A 116 13.02 -5.09 -8.25
CA PRO A 116 13.92 -4.58 -7.22
C PRO A 116 13.20 -3.59 -6.30
N ASP A 117 13.34 -3.80 -5.00
CA ASP A 117 13.02 -2.84 -3.94
C ASP A 117 14.10 -3.00 -2.84
N ASP A 118 13.84 -3.82 -1.83
CA ASP A 118 14.85 -4.16 -0.81
C ASP A 118 15.81 -5.24 -1.29
N HIS A 119 15.25 -6.19 -2.05
CA HIS A 119 16.01 -7.22 -2.74
C HIS A 119 15.77 -7.11 -4.24
N VAL A 120 16.70 -7.66 -5.02
CA VAL A 120 16.66 -7.65 -6.51
C VAL A 120 15.37 -8.27 -7.08
N ARG A 121 14.70 -9.14 -6.31
CA ARG A 121 13.51 -9.88 -6.75
C ARG A 121 12.38 -9.84 -5.72
N ASP A 122 12.10 -8.67 -5.17
CA ASP A 122 10.94 -8.50 -4.31
C ASP A 122 9.63 -8.72 -5.09
N CYS A 123 8.67 -9.39 -4.44
CA CYS A 123 7.37 -9.70 -5.00
C CYS A 123 6.32 -8.72 -4.48
N PHE A 124 5.60 -8.08 -5.38
CA PHE A 124 4.50 -7.18 -5.07
C PHE A 124 3.17 -7.72 -5.56
N ARG A 125 2.11 -7.48 -4.78
CA ARG A 125 0.74 -7.82 -5.15
C ARG A 125 0.30 -6.98 -6.35
N VAL A 126 -0.46 -7.59 -7.25
CA VAL A 126 -1.10 -6.92 -8.40
C VAL A 126 -2.60 -7.04 -8.24
N TYR A 127 -3.28 -5.90 -8.40
CA TYR A 127 -4.72 -5.79 -8.25
C TYR A 127 -5.40 -5.45 -9.57
N ASN A 128 -6.67 -5.81 -9.71
CA ASN A 128 -7.44 -5.48 -10.91
C ASN A 128 -7.84 -4.00 -10.97
N ASN A 129 -7.91 -3.33 -9.82
CA ASN A 129 -8.22 -1.90 -9.70
C ASN A 129 -7.68 -1.32 -8.38
N PRO A 130 -7.60 0.02 -8.25
CA PRO A 130 -7.12 0.68 -7.03
C PRO A 130 -7.91 0.31 -5.78
N GLN A 131 -9.25 0.16 -5.87
CA GLN A 131 -10.13 -0.17 -4.76
C GLN A 131 -9.67 -1.46 -4.05
N GLN A 132 -9.24 -2.47 -4.80
CA GLN A 132 -8.73 -3.72 -4.23
C GLN A 132 -7.46 -3.51 -3.41
N SER A 133 -6.54 -2.62 -3.81
CA SER A 133 -5.35 -2.30 -3.00
C SER A 133 -5.71 -1.53 -1.72
N PHE A 134 -6.70 -0.63 -1.79
CA PHE A 134 -7.21 0.09 -0.62
C PHE A 134 -7.87 -0.85 0.38
N ARG A 135 -8.66 -1.81 -0.13
CA ARG A 135 -9.27 -2.88 0.66
C ARG A 135 -8.22 -3.78 1.29
N ASP A 136 -7.25 -4.24 0.50
CA ASP A 136 -6.16 -5.10 0.98
C ASP A 136 -5.29 -4.38 2.03
N HIS A 137 -5.09 -3.08 1.91
CA HIS A 137 -4.46 -2.29 2.97
C HIS A 137 -5.29 -2.23 4.26
N SER A 138 -6.63 -2.11 4.17
CA SER A 138 -7.47 -2.17 5.36
C SER A 138 -7.38 -3.53 6.03
N GLN A 139 -7.45 -4.59 5.23
CA GLN A 139 -7.23 -5.95 5.69
C GLN A 139 -5.82 -6.12 6.27
N PHE A 140 -4.80 -5.46 5.73
CA PHE A 140 -3.45 -5.51 6.28
C PHE A 140 -3.38 -4.93 7.70
N LEU A 141 -4.12 -3.85 7.98
CA LEU A 141 -4.13 -3.24 9.31
C LEU A 141 -4.98 -4.01 10.33
N LEU A 142 -5.88 -4.91 9.93
CA LEU A 142 -6.63 -5.79 10.83
C LEU A 142 -5.79 -6.99 11.34
N ARG A 143 -4.58 -6.72 11.81
CA ARG A 143 -3.70 -7.72 12.42
C ARG A 143 -3.40 -7.34 13.86
N LYS A 144 -3.13 -8.36 14.69
CA LYS A 144 -2.95 -8.22 16.14
C LYS A 144 -2.04 -7.07 16.56
N ARG A 145 -0.90 -6.90 15.87
CA ARG A 145 0.08 -5.83 16.16
C ARG A 145 -0.50 -4.41 16.05
N TYR A 146 -1.53 -4.21 15.24
CA TYR A 146 -2.21 -2.93 15.04
C TYR A 146 -3.52 -2.81 15.82
N GLN A 147 -3.95 -3.84 16.56
CA GLN A 147 -5.26 -3.87 17.24
C GLN A 147 -5.51 -2.62 18.10
N LYS A 148 -4.49 -2.16 18.83
CA LYS A 148 -4.60 -0.96 19.70
C LYS A 148 -4.94 0.32 18.94
N LEU A 149 -4.67 0.41 17.64
CA LEU A 149 -5.05 1.58 16.84
C LEU A 149 -6.56 1.70 16.70
N PHE A 150 -7.27 0.57 16.69
CA PHE A 150 -8.71 0.57 16.49
C PHE A 150 -9.50 0.98 17.74
N THR A 151 -8.85 1.14 18.90
CA THR A 151 -9.48 1.73 20.11
C THR A 151 -9.47 3.25 20.10
N LEU A 152 -8.72 3.85 19.17
CA LEU A 152 -8.72 5.29 18.93
C LEU A 152 -10.01 5.69 18.20
N ASP A 153 -10.38 6.97 18.32
CA ASP A 153 -11.44 7.51 17.48
C ASP A 153 -11.01 7.48 16.01
N LYS A 154 -11.94 7.20 15.09
CA LYS A 154 -11.61 7.08 13.66
C LYS A 154 -11.28 8.43 12.99
N ASN A 155 -11.25 9.51 13.77
CA ASN A 155 -10.75 10.84 13.38
C ASN A 155 -9.48 11.27 14.14
N ASP A 156 -8.92 10.43 15.02
CA ASP A 156 -7.64 10.69 15.68
C ASP A 156 -6.44 10.30 14.81
N TYR A 157 -6.27 11.00 13.70
CA TYR A 157 -5.15 10.72 12.80
C TYR A 157 -3.77 10.91 13.45
N LYS A 158 -3.65 11.76 14.48
CA LYS A 158 -2.38 11.97 15.19
C LYS A 158 -2.01 10.75 16.04
N GLY A 159 -2.97 10.20 16.78
CA GLY A 159 -2.81 8.94 17.50
C GLY A 159 -2.52 7.78 16.53
N TRP A 160 -3.25 7.71 15.41
CA TRP A 160 -3.01 6.69 14.39
C TRP A 160 -1.62 6.76 13.78
N ALA A 161 -1.13 7.96 13.41
CA ALA A 161 0.20 8.12 12.83
C ALA A 161 1.31 7.65 13.79
N LYS A 162 1.21 7.99 15.08
CA LYS A 162 2.15 7.54 16.12
C LYS A 162 2.05 6.04 16.36
N GLY A 163 0.84 5.52 16.55
CA GLY A 163 0.63 4.11 16.83
C GLY A 163 1.00 3.20 15.65
N LEU A 164 0.87 3.65 14.40
CA LEU A 164 1.38 2.92 13.23
C LEU A 164 2.90 2.75 13.31
N LYS A 165 3.62 3.80 13.72
CA LYS A 165 5.07 3.73 13.93
C LYS A 165 5.43 2.81 15.08
N GLU A 166 4.78 2.95 16.23
CA GLU A 166 5.00 2.11 17.42
C GLU A 166 4.70 0.63 17.14
N ALA A 167 3.63 0.37 16.39
CA ALA A 167 3.27 -0.97 15.93
C ALA A 167 4.21 -1.52 14.86
N GLY A 168 5.16 -0.71 14.36
CA GLY A 168 6.21 -1.11 13.42
C GLY A 168 5.77 -1.19 11.95
N TYR A 169 4.83 -0.33 11.52
CA TYR A 169 4.46 -0.19 10.11
C TYR A 169 5.62 0.33 9.25
N ALA A 170 6.44 1.23 9.79
CA ALA A 170 7.56 1.85 9.08
C ALA A 170 8.82 1.96 9.95
N THR A 171 9.99 1.76 9.34
CA THR A 171 11.30 1.89 10.00
C THR A 171 11.74 3.35 10.15
N ASN A 172 11.30 4.25 9.27
CA ASN A 172 11.61 5.68 9.33
C ASN A 172 11.13 6.28 10.68
N PRO A 173 12.01 6.88 11.51
CA PRO A 173 11.60 7.46 12.78
C PRO A 173 10.66 8.65 12.60
N ARG A 174 10.72 9.35 11.46
CA ARG A 174 9.89 10.52 11.15
C ARG A 174 8.59 10.19 10.39
N TYR A 175 8.20 8.92 10.38
CA TYR A 175 6.99 8.48 9.68
C TYR A 175 5.70 9.13 10.20
N PRO A 176 5.50 9.29 11.53
CA PRO A 176 4.33 10.00 12.03
C PRO A 176 4.25 11.44 11.53
N GLU A 177 5.37 12.17 11.54
CA GLU A 177 5.44 13.56 11.09
C GLU A 177 5.16 13.68 9.59
N LEU A 178 5.63 12.73 8.78
CA LEU A 178 5.33 12.68 7.34
C LEU A 178 3.83 12.53 7.10
N LEU A 179 3.16 11.62 7.81
CA LEU A 179 1.71 11.43 7.66
C LEU A 179 0.94 12.66 8.15
N ILE A 180 1.28 13.18 9.33
CA ILE A 180 0.62 14.36 9.91
C ILE A 180 0.78 15.56 8.97
N ASP A 181 1.97 15.81 8.43
CA ASP A 181 2.21 16.90 7.48
C ASP A 181 1.37 16.76 6.21
N LEU A 182 1.32 15.57 5.60
CA LEU A 182 0.46 15.34 4.43
C LEU A 182 -1.03 15.55 4.75
N ILE A 183 -1.48 15.09 5.92
CA ILE A 183 -2.87 15.23 6.36
C ILE A 183 -3.22 16.70 6.60
N GLU A 184 -2.34 17.47 7.24
CA GLU A 184 -2.58 18.88 7.53
C GLU A 184 -2.46 19.73 6.25
N ARG A 185 -1.43 19.51 5.43
CA ARG A 185 -1.17 20.22 4.16
C ARG A 185 -2.31 20.08 3.16
N TYR A 186 -2.81 18.86 2.96
CA TYR A 186 -3.91 18.60 2.04
C TYR A 186 -5.29 18.64 2.72
N GLN A 187 -5.33 18.98 4.02
CA GLN A 187 -6.52 19.01 4.85
C GLN A 187 -7.35 17.72 4.73
N LEU A 188 -6.68 16.57 4.76
CA LEU A 188 -7.29 15.25 4.60
C LEU A 188 -8.19 14.88 5.79
N TYR A 189 -7.95 15.47 6.96
CA TYR A 189 -8.77 15.30 8.16
C TYR A 189 -10.23 15.71 7.94
N ARG A 190 -10.54 16.51 6.91
CA ARG A 190 -11.92 16.86 6.54
C ARG A 190 -12.73 15.65 6.05
N TYR A 191 -12.06 14.57 5.65
CA TYR A 191 -12.69 13.32 5.25
C TYR A 191 -12.91 12.36 6.43
N ASP A 192 -12.33 12.66 7.60
CA ASP A 192 -12.52 11.87 8.80
C ASP A 192 -13.84 12.27 9.46
N ARG A 193 -14.84 11.40 9.35
CA ARG A 193 -16.13 11.60 10.01
C ARG A 193 -16.05 11.01 11.41
N PRO A 194 -16.31 11.75 12.49
CA PRO A 194 -16.38 11.17 13.82
C PRO A 194 -17.54 10.18 13.93
N GLU A 195 -17.44 9.23 14.86
CA GLU A 195 -18.60 8.46 15.30
C GLU A 195 -19.67 9.38 15.92
N ILE A 196 -20.95 9.09 15.64
CA ILE A 196 -22.08 9.91 16.10
C ILE A 196 -22.37 9.66 17.59
N SER A 197 -22.00 8.50 18.12
CA SER A 197 -22.25 8.09 19.51
C SER A 197 -21.16 7.15 20.02
N TYR A 198 -21.05 7.04 21.34
CA TYR A 198 -20.19 6.05 22.01
C TYR A 198 -20.54 4.61 21.58
N VAL A 199 -21.83 4.30 21.46
CA VAL A 199 -22.32 2.98 21.03
C VAL A 199 -21.80 2.61 19.63
N ASN A 200 -21.75 3.57 18.71
CA ASN A 200 -21.21 3.30 17.36
C ASN A 200 -19.71 3.00 17.38
N LYS A 201 -18.97 3.59 18.33
CA LYS A 201 -17.54 3.32 18.53
C LYS A 201 -17.34 1.92 19.14
N GLU A 202 -18.06 1.60 20.21
CA GLU A 202 -18.00 0.30 20.87
C GLU A 202 -18.32 -0.85 19.91
N ASN A 203 -19.40 -0.75 19.14
CA ASN A 203 -19.77 -1.74 18.12
C ASN A 203 -18.67 -1.93 17.05
N ARG A 204 -17.94 -0.86 16.70
CA ARG A 204 -16.83 -0.93 15.75
C ARG A 204 -15.63 -1.63 16.36
N GLU A 205 -15.30 -1.32 17.62
CA GLU A 205 -14.20 -1.94 18.36
C GLU A 205 -14.42 -3.44 18.51
N GLU A 206 -15.63 -3.85 18.93
CA GLU A 206 -16.02 -5.26 19.04
C GLU A 206 -15.91 -5.98 17.68
N LYS A 207 -16.50 -5.42 16.61
CA LYS A 207 -16.40 -5.98 15.25
C LYS A 207 -14.95 -6.17 14.82
N VAL A 208 -14.07 -5.21 15.10
CA VAL A 208 -12.66 -5.31 14.72
C VAL A 208 -11.93 -6.36 15.56
N GLU A 209 -12.20 -6.44 16.85
CA GLU A 209 -11.63 -7.45 17.73
C GLU A 209 -12.00 -8.86 17.28
N ASP A 210 -13.27 -9.10 16.94
CA ASP A 210 -13.74 -10.38 16.40
C ASP A 210 -13.01 -10.76 15.10
N ILE A 211 -12.89 -9.81 14.17
CA ILE A 211 -12.18 -10.06 12.90
C ILE A 211 -10.71 -10.41 13.17
N ILE A 212 -10.04 -9.68 14.06
CA ILE A 212 -8.65 -9.95 14.41
C ILE A 212 -8.52 -11.33 15.07
N HIS A 213 -9.40 -11.67 16.00
CA HIS A 213 -9.40 -12.97 16.66
C HIS A 213 -9.61 -14.13 15.66
N GLU A 214 -10.60 -14.01 14.77
CA GLU A 214 -10.88 -15.01 13.74
C GLU A 214 -9.67 -15.22 12.82
N ARG A 215 -8.96 -14.15 12.45
CA ARG A 215 -7.74 -14.22 11.66
C ARG A 215 -6.59 -14.91 12.38
N GLU A 216 -6.39 -14.62 13.66
CA GLU A 216 -5.35 -15.28 14.46
C GLU A 216 -5.58 -16.80 14.55
N VAL A 217 -6.84 -17.24 14.56
CA VAL A 217 -7.20 -18.67 14.57
C VAL A 217 -7.00 -19.32 13.20
N LYS A 218 -7.34 -18.62 12.10
CA LYS A 218 -7.30 -19.18 10.74
C LYS A 218 -5.93 -19.11 10.07
N GLU A 219 -5.09 -18.13 10.40
CA GLU A 219 -3.80 -17.92 9.74
C GLU A 219 -2.66 -18.65 10.49
N PRO A 220 -1.88 -19.52 9.81
CA PRO A 220 -0.78 -20.21 10.46
C PRO A 220 0.28 -19.21 10.95
N GLU A 221 0.90 -19.50 12.09
CA GLU A 221 1.93 -18.63 12.70
C GLU A 221 3.08 -18.28 11.74
N THR A 222 3.42 -19.20 10.84
CA THR A 222 4.41 -19.00 9.77
C THR A 222 3.99 -17.97 8.74
N ALA A 223 2.70 -17.86 8.41
CA ALA A 223 2.18 -16.81 7.55
C ALA A 223 2.26 -15.44 8.23
N ARG A 224 2.00 -15.38 9.54
CA ARG A 224 2.11 -14.15 10.35
C ARG A 224 3.54 -13.62 10.44
N ASN A 225 4.55 -14.50 10.41
CA ASN A 225 5.96 -14.15 10.55
C ASN A 225 6.70 -13.87 9.22
N THR A 226 6.12 -14.23 8.07
CA THR A 226 6.75 -14.07 6.73
C THR A 226 6.40 -12.73 6.06
N GLU A 227 5.61 -11.89 6.71
CA GLU A 227 5.17 -10.63 6.13
C GLU A 227 6.20 -9.53 6.33
N VAL A 228 7.02 -9.39 5.29
CA VAL A 228 8.06 -8.37 5.17
C VAL A 228 7.40 -6.99 5.20
N ILE A 229 7.60 -6.27 6.30
CA ILE A 229 7.40 -4.82 6.35
C ILE A 229 8.25 -4.26 5.21
N LYS A 230 7.63 -3.61 4.22
CA LYS A 230 8.36 -2.89 3.17
C LYS A 230 9.35 -1.98 3.88
N ASN A 231 10.65 -2.05 3.58
CA ASN A 231 11.53 -1.04 4.16
C ASN A 231 11.04 0.32 3.67
N ALA A 232 11.07 1.31 4.56
CA ALA A 232 10.53 2.62 4.23
C ALA A 232 11.17 3.13 2.95
N VAL A 233 10.34 3.56 1.99
CA VAL A 233 10.80 4.46 0.93
C VAL A 233 11.57 5.58 1.64
N ALA A 234 12.81 5.84 1.22
CA ALA A 234 13.72 6.74 1.93
C ALA A 234 13.24 8.19 1.77
N MET A 235 12.17 8.50 2.51
CA MET A 235 11.50 9.79 2.48
C MET A 235 12.01 10.66 3.61
N VAL A 236 12.43 11.85 3.24
CA VAL A 236 12.99 12.84 4.14
C VAL A 236 12.12 14.08 4.10
N ILE A 237 11.82 14.63 5.28
CA ILE A 237 11.28 15.98 5.40
C ILE A 237 12.47 16.93 5.30
N TYR A 238 12.52 17.72 4.24
CA TYR A 238 13.49 18.77 4.03
C TYR A 238 12.89 20.14 4.32
N GLU A 239 13.45 20.85 5.27
CA GLU A 239 13.05 22.24 5.54
C GLU A 239 13.86 23.18 4.65
N VAL A 240 13.19 23.95 3.80
CA VAL A 240 13.77 24.94 2.90
C VAL A 240 14.58 25.95 3.70
N LYS A 241 15.86 26.08 3.35
CA LYS A 241 16.80 27.00 3.96
C LYS A 241 16.96 28.26 3.10
N VAL A 242 17.55 29.29 3.69
CA VAL A 242 17.88 30.53 2.98
C VAL A 242 18.73 30.18 1.74
N ASN A 243 18.37 30.77 0.59
CA ASN A 243 18.97 30.53 -0.73
C ASN A 243 18.75 29.15 -1.36
N ASP A 244 17.92 28.28 -0.78
CA ASP A 244 17.51 27.09 -1.51
C ASP A 244 16.64 27.46 -2.72
N THR A 245 16.85 26.72 -3.80
CA THR A 245 15.95 26.66 -4.95
C THR A 245 15.46 25.23 -5.08
N LEU A 246 14.33 25.03 -5.75
CA LEU A 246 13.85 23.69 -6.04
C LEU A 246 14.92 22.84 -6.78
N TYR A 247 15.68 23.48 -7.68
CA TYR A 247 16.79 22.86 -8.38
C TYR A 247 17.94 22.44 -7.43
N SER A 248 18.38 23.32 -6.52
CA SER A 248 19.47 22.96 -5.59
C SER A 248 19.08 21.82 -4.66
N ILE A 249 17.82 21.76 -4.24
CA ILE A 249 17.27 20.66 -3.44
C ILE A 249 17.21 19.37 -4.27
N SER A 250 16.71 19.45 -5.51
CA SER A 250 16.70 18.34 -6.47
C SER A 250 18.09 17.72 -6.63
N GLN A 251 19.12 18.53 -6.87
CA GLN A 251 20.49 18.06 -7.02
C GLN A 251 21.04 17.44 -5.72
N ARG A 252 20.79 18.07 -4.57
CA ARG A 252 21.25 17.58 -3.26
C ARG A 252 20.68 16.20 -2.92
N HIS A 253 19.44 15.94 -3.33
CA HIS A 253 18.74 14.71 -2.97
C HIS A 253 18.70 13.67 -4.09
N GLY A 254 19.16 14.00 -5.30
CA GLY A 254 19.18 13.07 -6.44
C GLY A 254 17.79 12.76 -6.99
N VAL A 255 16.85 13.71 -6.89
CA VAL A 255 15.45 13.60 -7.35
C VAL A 255 15.16 14.72 -8.34
N SER A 256 14.17 14.59 -9.23
CA SER A 256 13.83 15.69 -10.13
C SER A 256 13.04 16.80 -9.41
N THR A 257 13.14 18.03 -9.91
CA THR A 257 12.32 19.16 -9.45
C THR A 257 10.82 18.82 -9.58
N ASP A 258 10.42 18.18 -10.68
CA ASP A 258 9.04 17.73 -10.91
C ASP A 258 8.55 16.74 -9.85
N GLN A 259 9.39 15.77 -9.44
CA GLN A 259 9.03 14.83 -8.38
C GLN A 259 8.81 15.56 -7.05
N ILE A 260 9.68 16.52 -6.70
CA ILE A 260 9.51 17.33 -5.50
C ILE A 260 8.20 18.12 -5.59
N LYS A 261 7.93 18.79 -6.71
CA LYS A 261 6.69 19.56 -6.90
C LYS A 261 5.46 18.69 -6.75
N GLN A 262 5.45 17.52 -7.39
CA GLN A 262 4.33 16.59 -7.35
C GLN A 262 4.05 16.14 -5.92
N LEU A 263 5.06 15.61 -5.22
CA LEU A 263 4.93 15.15 -3.82
C LEU A 263 4.39 16.26 -2.91
N ASN A 264 4.84 17.49 -3.14
CA ASN A 264 4.55 18.63 -2.28
C ASN A 264 3.36 19.48 -2.72
N GLY A 265 2.74 19.18 -3.86
CA GLY A 265 1.62 19.94 -4.42
C GLY A 265 2.01 21.34 -4.94
N LEU A 266 3.27 21.54 -5.34
CA LEU A 266 3.77 22.85 -5.80
C LEU A 266 3.40 23.10 -7.26
N ALA A 267 2.77 24.24 -7.52
CA ALA A 267 2.44 24.68 -8.89
C ALA A 267 3.65 25.34 -9.59
N SER A 268 4.45 26.09 -8.85
CA SER A 268 5.65 26.77 -9.32
C SER A 268 6.91 26.24 -8.61
N ASP A 269 8.07 26.81 -8.94
CA ASP A 269 9.35 26.49 -8.32
C ASP A 269 9.65 27.39 -7.11
N ASP A 270 8.68 28.24 -6.75
CA ASP A 270 8.79 29.19 -5.64
C ASP A 270 8.75 28.45 -4.31
N LEU A 271 9.71 28.75 -3.44
CA LEU A 271 9.85 28.16 -2.12
C LEU A 271 9.95 29.26 -1.06
N SER A 272 9.33 29.03 0.09
CA SER A 272 9.47 29.90 1.25
C SER A 272 10.50 29.33 2.23
N VAL A 273 11.35 30.17 2.81
CA VAL A 273 12.26 29.73 3.89
C VAL A 273 11.42 29.17 5.06
N GLY A 274 11.82 28.01 5.56
CA GLY A 274 11.09 27.25 6.58
C GLY A 274 10.02 26.31 6.02
N GLN A 275 9.73 26.35 4.71
CA GLN A 275 8.77 25.43 4.08
C GLN A 275 9.29 23.98 4.17
N LEU A 276 8.45 23.07 4.66
CA LEU A 276 8.77 21.65 4.69
C LEU A 276 8.43 20.98 3.35
N LEU A 277 9.36 20.21 2.81
CA LEU A 277 9.21 19.43 1.60
C LEU A 277 9.40 17.95 1.89
N VAL A 278 8.45 17.13 1.46
CA VAL A 278 8.61 15.68 1.40
C VAL A 278 9.45 15.35 0.17
N ILE A 279 10.57 14.67 0.38
CA ILE A 279 11.49 14.23 -0.68
C ILE A 279 11.59 12.72 -0.62
N SER A 280 11.37 12.04 -1.75
CA SER A 280 11.48 10.58 -1.87
C SER A 280 12.66 10.21 -2.75
N LYS A 281 13.65 9.50 -2.18
CA LYS A 281 14.76 8.90 -2.94
C LYS A 281 14.40 7.55 -3.54
#